data_AF-A0A958KBK8-F1
#
_entry.id   AF-A0A958KBK8-F1
#
_cell.length_a   1.000
_cell.length_b   1.000
_cell.length_c   1.000
_cell.angle_alpha   90.00
_cell.angle_beta   90.00
_cell.angle_gamma   90.00
#
_symmetry.space_group_name_H-M   'P 1'
#
loop_
_entity.id
_entity.type
_entity.pdbx_description
1 polymer ?
#
loop_
_entity_poly.entity_id
_entity_poly.type
_entity_poly.pdbx_seq_one_letter_code
_entity_poly.pdbx_strand_id
1 'polypeptide(L)'
;EPLSSLPEDKPKDTTETTPGKVQPSQYIEPSWIQKFAEQITLSFSLFFLTLVLTLLLLFLGLKRVWQRRKPIKSVQTRILSATDLSTLNSAFRSVLTMILETSCENMGNEQIKSLLRRKVSSEEALFIAQTLLDEIDLYRFSPREIDPAQFNNLKEKALMLVKILR
;
A
#
# COMPACT_ATOMS: atom_id res chain seq x y z
N GLU A 1 28.35 -76.76 78.86
CA GLU A 1 29.27 -75.66 78.49
C GLU A 1 29.45 -75.66 76.97
N PRO A 2 29.64 -74.52 76.29
CA PRO A 2 29.11 -73.18 76.56
C PRO A 2 28.40 -72.52 75.34
N LEU A 3 27.58 -71.51 75.66
CA LEU A 3 27.31 -70.23 74.96
C LEU A 3 26.86 -70.23 73.47
N SER A 4 25.64 -69.76 73.19
CA SER A 4 25.33 -68.35 72.80
C SER A 4 25.10 -68.29 71.28
N SER A 5 24.17 -67.57 70.67
CA SER A 5 23.20 -66.55 71.07
C SER A 5 22.13 -66.47 69.97
N LEU A 6 20.97 -65.95 70.37
CA LEU A 6 19.73 -65.53 69.72
C LEU A 6 19.81 -64.78 68.35
N PRO A 7 18.69 -64.40 67.68
CA PRO A 7 18.01 -65.17 66.63
C PRO A 7 17.62 -64.29 65.39
N GLU A 8 16.65 -64.79 64.60
CA GLU A 8 15.67 -64.06 63.75
C GLU A 8 16.19 -63.12 62.63
N ASP A 9 15.84 -63.41 61.36
CA ASP A 9 14.70 -62.75 60.71
C ASP A 9 14.36 -63.39 59.34
N LYS A 10 13.07 -63.39 58.99
CA LYS A 10 12.45 -63.85 57.72
C LYS A 10 12.41 -62.68 56.71
N PRO A 11 11.73 -62.78 55.55
CA PRO A 11 11.72 -63.77 54.47
C PRO A 11 11.95 -63.06 53.09
N LYS A 12 12.07 -63.78 51.97
CA LYS A 12 11.52 -63.28 50.68
C LYS A 12 11.46 -64.30 49.55
N ASP A 13 10.25 -64.42 49.00
CA ASP A 13 9.92 -64.97 47.70
C ASP A 13 10.84 -64.47 46.58
N THR A 14 11.31 -65.40 45.74
CA THR A 14 11.76 -65.09 44.38
C THR A 14 11.09 -66.07 43.42
N THR A 15 9.87 -65.75 43.03
CA THR A 15 9.27 -66.22 41.77
C THR A 15 9.70 -65.32 40.64
N GLU A 16 10.37 -65.92 39.66
CA GLU A 16 10.78 -65.36 38.38
C GLU A 16 9.56 -64.92 37.55
N THR A 17 9.66 -63.78 36.86
CA THR A 17 8.79 -63.45 35.72
C THR A 17 9.60 -62.69 34.66
N THR A 18 9.77 -63.37 33.52
CA THR A 18 10.10 -62.99 32.14
C THR A 18 10.60 -61.56 31.84
N PRO A 19 11.72 -61.38 31.10
CA PRO A 19 12.23 -60.08 30.73
C PRO A 19 11.33 -59.41 29.68
N GLY A 20 10.78 -58.26 30.03
CA GLY A 20 10.07 -57.37 29.13
C GLY A 20 10.99 -56.91 27.99
N LYS A 21 10.55 -57.19 26.77
CA LYS A 21 11.10 -56.68 25.51
C LYS A 21 10.83 -55.18 25.45
N VAL A 22 11.69 -54.36 26.05
CA VAL A 22 11.65 -52.90 25.94
C VAL A 22 12.07 -52.54 24.52
N GLN A 23 11.11 -52.17 23.68
CA GLN A 23 11.41 -51.55 22.39
C GLN A 23 12.30 -50.32 22.64
N PRO A 24 13.43 -50.16 21.94
CA PRO A 24 14.17 -48.92 22.02
C PRO A 24 13.27 -47.83 21.45
N SER A 25 12.96 -46.80 22.26
CA SER A 25 12.33 -45.58 21.79
C SER A 25 13.16 -45.05 20.62
N GLN A 26 12.63 -45.16 19.41
CA GLN A 26 13.26 -44.57 18.23
C GLN A 26 13.42 -43.08 18.50
N TYR A 27 14.67 -42.62 18.52
CA TYR A 27 14.98 -41.21 18.56
C TYR A 27 14.44 -40.59 17.27
N ILE A 28 13.29 -39.93 17.37
CA ILE A 28 12.73 -39.13 16.29
C ILE A 28 13.56 -37.85 16.27
N GLU A 29 14.46 -37.73 15.29
CA GLU A 29 15.27 -36.54 15.14
C GLU A 29 14.34 -35.32 14.99
N PRO A 30 14.46 -34.30 15.86
CA PRO A 30 13.53 -33.19 15.83
C PRO A 30 13.64 -32.50 14.47
N SER A 31 12.50 -32.43 13.77
CA SER A 31 12.41 -31.75 12.48
C SER A 31 12.91 -30.31 12.65
N TRP A 32 13.51 -29.75 11.60
CA TRP A 32 14.03 -28.37 11.61
C TRP A 32 13.02 -27.38 12.22
N ILE A 33 11.73 -27.58 11.96
CA ILE A 33 10.63 -26.77 12.48
C ILE A 33 10.51 -26.86 14.03
N GLN A 34 10.73 -28.03 14.64
CA GLN A 34 10.72 -28.19 16.10
C GLN A 34 11.92 -27.52 16.75
N LYS A 35 13.12 -27.65 16.16
CA LYS A 35 14.34 -26.95 16.61
C LYS A 35 14.16 -25.42 16.56
N PHE A 36 13.46 -24.92 15.54
CA PHE A 36 13.12 -23.50 15.43
C PHE A 36 12.01 -23.08 16.41
N ALA A 37 10.98 -23.90 16.62
CA ALA A 37 9.85 -23.60 17.49
C ALA A 37 10.26 -23.48 18.98
N GLU A 38 11.20 -24.29 19.44
CA GLU A 38 11.74 -24.19 20.81
C GLU A 38 12.59 -22.93 21.03
N GLN A 39 13.13 -22.33 19.96
CA GLN A 39 13.99 -21.14 20.02
C GLN A 39 13.24 -19.81 19.79
N ILE A 40 11.92 -19.83 19.61
CA ILE A 40 11.12 -18.61 19.48
C ILE A 40 10.94 -17.99 20.87
N THR A 41 11.96 -17.26 21.31
CA THR A 41 11.86 -16.38 22.47
C THR A 41 10.86 -15.25 22.15
N LEU A 42 10.15 -14.75 23.16
CA LEU A 42 9.18 -13.65 23.02
C LEU A 42 9.74 -12.47 22.19
N SER A 43 11.01 -12.16 22.36
CA SER A 43 11.73 -11.12 21.59
C SER A 43 11.81 -11.40 20.08
N PHE A 44 11.98 -12.65 19.65
CA PHE A 44 12.01 -13.03 18.23
C PHE A 44 10.62 -12.93 17.60
N SER A 45 9.58 -13.32 18.34
CA SER A 45 8.18 -13.14 17.89
C SER A 45 7.80 -11.66 17.74
N LEU A 46 8.25 -10.81 18.67
CA LEU A 46 8.05 -9.36 18.60
C LEU A 46 8.87 -8.71 17.47
N PHE A 47 10.08 -9.19 17.23
CA PHE A 47 10.89 -8.77 16.09
C PHE A 47 10.21 -9.13 14.76
N PHE A 48 9.69 -10.36 14.63
CA PHE A 48 8.93 -10.76 13.44
C PHE A 48 7.65 -9.92 13.26
N LEU A 49 6.92 -9.66 14.35
CA LEU A 49 5.73 -8.83 14.31
C LEU A 49 6.05 -7.41 13.84
N THR A 50 7.08 -6.78 14.40
CA THR A 50 7.50 -5.43 14.01
C THR A 50 8.02 -5.42 12.57
N LEU A 51 8.80 -6.41 12.14
CA LEU A 51 9.26 -6.55 10.76
C LEU A 51 8.08 -6.62 9.77
N VAL A 52 7.09 -7.48 10.04
CA VAL A 52 5.89 -7.63 9.22
C VAL A 52 5.08 -6.34 9.19
N LEU A 53 4.89 -5.68 10.34
CA LEU A 53 4.18 -4.41 10.42
C LEU A 53 4.89 -3.30 9.64
N THR A 54 6.22 -3.24 9.72
CA THR A 54 7.04 -2.25 9.01
C THR A 54 6.98 -2.49 7.50
N LEU A 55 7.08 -3.75 7.06
CA LEU A 55 6.89 -4.16 5.67
C LEU A 55 5.48 -3.80 5.15
N LEU A 56 4.44 -4.00 5.97
CA LEU A 56 3.07 -3.65 5.63
C LEU A 56 2.90 -2.15 5.41
N LEU A 57 3.47 -1.33 6.30
CA LEU A 57 3.46 0.14 6.20
C LEU A 57 4.23 0.62 4.97
N LEU A 58 5.40 0.03 4.70
CA LEU A 58 6.18 0.28 3.49
C LEU A 58 5.38 -0.06 2.22
N PHE A 59 4.75 -1.23 2.19
CA PHE A 59 3.91 -1.66 1.08
C PHE A 59 2.72 -0.73 0.84
N LEU A 60 2.04 -0.29 1.90
CA LEU A 60 0.94 0.68 1.81
C LEU A 60 1.43 2.03 1.28
N GLY A 61 2.57 2.51 1.75
CA GLY A 61 3.20 3.74 1.25
C GLY A 61 3.58 3.65 -0.22
N LEU A 62 4.28 2.57 -0.61
CA LEU A 62 4.67 2.29 -1.98
C LEU A 62 3.46 2.14 -2.91
N LYS A 63 2.43 1.42 -2.48
CA LYS A 63 1.18 1.24 -3.24
C LYS A 63 0.51 2.59 -3.50
N ARG A 64 0.45 3.48 -2.50
CA ARG A 64 -0.13 4.82 -2.64
C ARG A 64 0.66 5.68 -3.65
N VAL A 65 1.99 5.62 -3.62
CA VAL A 65 2.86 6.32 -4.59
C VAL A 65 2.71 5.75 -6.00
N TRP A 66 2.67 4.42 -6.14
CA TRP A 66 2.52 3.75 -7.43
C TRP A 66 1.16 4.00 -8.07
N GLN A 67 0.09 4.00 -7.27
CA GLN A 67 -1.26 4.33 -7.71
C GLN A 67 -1.37 5.77 -8.22
N ARG A 68 -0.58 6.71 -7.67
CA ARG A 68 -0.54 8.10 -8.14
C ARG A 68 0.22 8.29 -9.46
N ARG A 69 1.26 7.49 -9.74
CA ARG A 69 2.11 7.69 -10.93
C ARG A 69 1.52 7.19 -12.27
N LYS A 70 0.77 6.09 -12.26
CA LYS A 70 0.12 5.54 -13.48
C LYS A 70 -0.91 6.50 -14.11
N PRO A 71 -1.83 7.12 -13.37
CA PRO A 71 -2.83 7.99 -13.96
C PRO A 71 -2.21 9.29 -14.51
N ILE A 72 -1.15 9.82 -13.90
CA ILE A 72 -0.47 11.05 -14.38
C ILE A 72 0.03 10.90 -15.82
N LYS A 73 0.73 9.79 -16.14
CA LYS A 73 1.21 9.55 -17.51
C LYS A 73 0.06 9.41 -18.50
N SER A 74 -1.01 8.72 -18.12
CA SER A 74 -2.20 8.56 -18.96
C SER A 74 -2.86 9.90 -19.29
N VAL A 75 -3.01 10.77 -18.29
CA VAL A 75 -3.60 12.09 -18.49
C VAL A 75 -2.69 13.01 -19.31
N GLN A 76 -1.37 12.95 -19.10
CA GLN A 76 -0.40 13.67 -19.93
C GLN A 76 -0.51 13.29 -21.41
N THR A 77 -0.61 11.99 -21.72
CA THR A 77 -0.80 11.53 -23.10
C THR A 77 -2.11 12.04 -23.69
N ARG A 78 -3.20 12.04 -22.91
CA ARG A 78 -4.51 12.56 -23.35
C ARG A 78 -4.48 14.06 -23.66
N ILE A 79 -3.76 14.86 -22.87
CA ILE A 79 -3.58 16.29 -23.13
C ILE A 79 -2.79 16.51 -24.42
N LEU A 80 -1.69 15.77 -24.62
CA LEU A 80 -0.87 15.87 -25.82
C LEU A 80 -1.64 15.48 -27.08
N SER A 81 -2.45 14.41 -27.01
CA SER A 81 -3.23 13.88 -28.12
C SER A 81 -4.54 14.63 -28.40
N ALA A 82 -4.93 15.60 -27.56
CA ALA A 82 -6.18 16.34 -27.76
C ALA A 82 -6.14 17.14 -29.08
N THR A 83 -7.08 16.92 -29.99
CA THR A 83 -7.18 17.69 -31.25
C THR A 83 -8.17 18.84 -31.16
N ASP A 84 -9.10 18.76 -30.20
CA ASP A 84 -10.24 19.66 -30.10
C ASP A 84 -10.40 20.19 -28.66
N LEU A 85 -11.06 21.34 -28.49
CA LEU A 85 -11.31 21.95 -27.18
C LEU A 85 -12.08 21.01 -26.23
N SER A 86 -13.04 20.24 -26.75
CA SER A 86 -13.84 19.28 -25.96
C SER A 86 -12.95 18.17 -25.38
N THR A 87 -12.07 17.60 -26.20
CA THR A 87 -11.12 16.56 -25.79
C THR A 87 -10.10 17.09 -24.78
N LEU A 88 -9.64 18.33 -24.97
CA LEU A 88 -8.74 19.00 -24.03
C LEU A 88 -9.43 19.26 -22.68
N ASN A 89 -10.68 19.73 -22.69
CA ASN A 89 -11.47 19.95 -21.47
C ASN A 89 -11.73 18.65 -20.71
N SER A 90 -12.07 17.55 -21.39
CA SER A 90 -12.22 16.24 -20.76
C SER A 90 -10.91 15.74 -20.14
N ALA A 91 -9.79 15.87 -20.86
CA ALA A 91 -8.47 15.52 -20.34
C ALA A 91 -8.10 16.38 -19.11
N PHE A 92 -8.38 17.68 -19.16
CA PHE A 92 -8.16 18.61 -18.06
C PHE A 92 -9.04 18.29 -16.84
N ARG A 93 -10.32 17.98 -17.02
CA ARG A 93 -11.21 17.50 -15.94
C ARG A 93 -10.74 16.19 -15.32
N SER A 94 -10.06 15.35 -16.09
CA SER A 94 -9.38 14.16 -15.55
C SER A 94 -8.19 14.54 -14.67
N VAL A 95 -7.41 15.58 -15.02
CA VAL A 95 -6.36 16.13 -14.14
C VAL A 95 -6.99 16.60 -12.83
N LEU A 96 -8.03 17.44 -12.91
CA LEU A 96 -8.71 18.01 -11.74
C LEU A 96 -9.30 16.92 -10.84
N THR A 97 -9.87 15.87 -11.42
CA THR A 97 -10.37 14.70 -10.66
C THR A 97 -9.26 14.02 -9.86
N MET A 98 -8.04 13.99 -10.41
CA MET A 98 -6.87 13.46 -9.72
C MET A 98 -6.39 14.35 -8.58
N ILE A 99 -6.40 15.67 -8.78
CA ILE A 99 -6.03 16.66 -7.75
C ILE A 99 -7.04 16.65 -6.60
N LEU A 100 -8.33 16.71 -6.94
CA LEU A 100 -9.41 16.86 -5.98
C LEU A 100 -9.85 15.54 -5.36
N GLU A 101 -9.36 14.40 -5.86
CA GLU A 101 -9.77 13.04 -5.49
C GLU A 101 -11.31 12.89 -5.54
N THR A 102 -11.96 13.54 -6.51
CA THR A 102 -13.43 13.61 -6.65
C THR A 102 -13.79 13.81 -8.12
N SER A 103 -14.80 13.09 -8.63
CA SER A 103 -15.19 13.16 -10.04
C SER A 103 -15.60 14.58 -10.43
N CYS A 104 -14.86 15.18 -11.38
CA CYS A 104 -15.12 16.52 -11.89
C CYS A 104 -15.83 16.53 -13.24
N GLU A 105 -16.16 15.38 -13.85
CA GLU A 105 -16.72 15.33 -15.21
C GLU A 105 -18.03 16.13 -15.35
N ASN A 106 -18.94 15.99 -14.37
CA ASN A 106 -20.26 16.62 -14.40
C ASN A 106 -20.36 17.91 -13.57
N MET A 107 -19.27 18.39 -12.99
CA MET A 107 -19.28 19.57 -12.12
C MET A 107 -19.25 20.87 -12.94
N GLY A 108 -19.99 21.90 -12.50
CA GLY A 108 -19.87 23.24 -13.07
C GLY A 108 -18.50 23.85 -12.77
N ASN A 109 -17.98 24.72 -13.65
CA ASN A 109 -16.66 25.34 -13.48
C ASN A 109 -16.54 26.07 -12.13
N GLU A 110 -17.59 26.77 -11.68
CA GLU A 110 -17.61 27.44 -10.36
C GLU A 110 -17.52 26.48 -9.18
N GLN A 111 -18.14 25.30 -9.27
CA GLN A 111 -18.03 24.26 -8.23
C GLN A 111 -16.59 23.74 -8.16
N ILE A 112 -15.98 23.50 -9.32
CA ILE A 112 -14.58 23.07 -9.42
C ILE A 112 -13.64 24.13 -8.82
N LYS A 113 -13.83 25.42 -9.14
CA LYS A 113 -13.05 26.53 -8.55
C LYS A 113 -13.17 26.62 -7.04
N SER A 114 -14.37 26.41 -6.50
CA SER A 114 -14.61 26.34 -5.05
C SER A 114 -13.86 25.19 -4.40
N LEU A 115 -13.91 23.99 -5.00
CA LEU A 115 -13.18 22.82 -4.52
C LEU A 115 -11.65 23.01 -4.59
N LEU A 116 -11.15 23.61 -5.68
CA LEU A 116 -9.73 23.95 -5.83
C LEU A 116 -9.25 24.84 -4.68
N ARG A 117 -9.98 25.92 -4.36
CA ARG A 117 -9.66 26.82 -3.23
C ARG A 117 -9.62 26.11 -1.88
N ARG A 118 -10.43 25.08 -1.70
CA ARG A 118 -10.51 24.34 -0.43
C ARG A 118 -9.46 23.23 -0.30
N LYS A 119 -9.10 22.56 -1.40
CA LYS A 119 -8.26 21.35 -1.37
C LYS A 119 -6.83 21.57 -1.84
N VAL A 120 -6.56 22.59 -2.65
CA VAL A 120 -5.23 22.82 -3.23
C VAL A 120 -4.50 23.88 -2.42
N SER A 121 -3.38 23.48 -1.81
CA SER A 121 -2.54 24.37 -1.00
C SER A 121 -1.53 25.17 -1.83
N SER A 122 -1.19 24.71 -3.04
CA SER A 122 -0.27 25.42 -3.94
C SER A 122 -1.03 26.53 -4.65
N GLU A 123 -0.66 27.79 -4.36
CA GLU A 123 -1.22 28.97 -5.02
C GLU A 123 -0.98 28.93 -6.53
N GLU A 124 0.19 28.46 -6.97
CA GLU A 124 0.54 28.32 -8.38
C GLU A 124 -0.37 27.32 -9.10
N ALA A 125 -0.57 26.12 -8.54
CA ALA A 125 -1.46 25.12 -9.12
C ALA A 125 -2.91 25.61 -9.16
N LEU A 126 -3.34 26.32 -8.12
CA LEU A 126 -4.67 26.91 -8.03
C LEU A 126 -4.88 27.98 -9.10
N PHE A 127 -3.92 28.89 -9.27
CA PHE A 127 -3.96 29.95 -10.28
C PHE A 127 -4.02 29.38 -11.70
N ILE A 128 -3.14 28.43 -12.03
CA ILE A 128 -3.11 27.79 -13.35
C ILE A 128 -4.42 27.07 -13.64
N ALA A 129 -4.94 26.30 -12.67
CA ALA A 129 -6.18 25.56 -12.84
C ALA A 129 -7.41 26.48 -13.02
N GLN A 130 -7.49 27.57 -12.27
CA GLN A 130 -8.58 28.55 -12.40
C GLN A 130 -8.51 29.28 -13.75
N THR A 131 -7.32 29.73 -14.15
CA THR A 131 -7.10 30.40 -15.43
C THR A 131 -7.50 29.50 -16.61
N LEU A 132 -7.15 28.21 -16.56
CA LEU A 132 -7.53 27.24 -17.59
C LEU A 132 -9.04 27.02 -17.67
N LEU A 133 -9.72 26.94 -16.51
CA LEU A 133 -11.18 26.85 -16.48
C LEU A 133 -11.82 28.07 -17.14
N ASP A 134 -11.31 29.26 -16.84
CA ASP A 134 -11.82 30.52 -17.39
C ASP A 134 -11.58 30.64 -18.89
N GLU A 135 -10.38 30.29 -19.37
CA GLU A 135 -10.08 30.32 -20.79
C GLU A 135 -10.92 29.30 -21.58
N ILE A 136 -11.06 28.06 -21.08
CA ILE A 136 -11.92 27.05 -21.73
C ILE A 136 -13.38 27.51 -21.78
N ASP A 137 -13.87 28.15 -20.71
CA ASP A 137 -15.25 28.67 -20.66
C ASP A 137 -15.45 29.83 -21.63
N LEU A 138 -14.48 30.73 -21.72
CA LEU A 138 -14.47 31.84 -22.66
C LEU A 138 -14.60 31.35 -24.11
N TYR A 139 -13.81 30.35 -24.50
CA TYR A 139 -13.87 29.79 -25.86
C TYR A 139 -15.16 29.00 -26.12
N ARG A 140 -15.82 28.49 -25.07
CA ARG A 140 -17.10 27.80 -25.20
C ARG A 140 -18.27 28.76 -25.43
N PHE A 141 -18.27 29.91 -24.75
CA PHE A 141 -19.35 30.90 -24.84
C PHE A 141 -19.11 31.97 -25.92
N SER A 142 -17.86 32.18 -26.33
CA SER A 142 -17.48 33.04 -27.44
C SER A 142 -16.77 32.20 -28.49
N PRO A 143 -17.51 31.57 -29.43
CA PRO A 143 -16.96 30.74 -30.49
C PRO A 143 -16.27 31.62 -31.53
N ARG A 144 -15.13 32.21 -31.16
CA ARG A 144 -14.12 32.63 -32.12
C ARG A 144 -13.32 31.39 -32.48
N GLU A 145 -12.93 31.27 -33.74
CA GLU A 145 -11.98 30.22 -34.14
C GLU A 145 -10.75 30.33 -33.25
N ILE A 146 -10.47 29.25 -32.53
CA ILE A 146 -9.27 29.16 -31.70
C ILE A 146 -8.09 28.99 -32.65
N ASP A 147 -7.20 29.98 -32.66
CA ASP A 147 -5.93 29.89 -33.36
C ASP A 147 -5.15 28.66 -32.83
N PRO A 148 -4.57 27.80 -33.69
CA PRO A 148 -3.66 26.74 -33.28
C PRO A 148 -2.62 27.15 -32.23
N ALA A 149 -2.11 28.40 -32.27
CA ALA A 149 -1.19 28.92 -31.26
C ALA A 149 -1.83 29.03 -29.86
N GLN A 150 -3.08 29.51 -29.79
CA GLN A 150 -3.84 29.62 -28.54
C GLN A 150 -4.19 28.24 -27.98
N PHE A 151 -4.57 27.30 -28.85
CA PHE A 151 -4.83 25.92 -28.46
C PHE A 151 -3.59 25.23 -27.88
N ASN A 152 -2.42 25.44 -28.49
CA ASN A 152 -1.16 24.92 -27.97
C ASN A 152 -0.78 25.54 -26.63
N ASN A 153 -1.05 26.83 -26.41
CA ASN A 153 -0.84 27.50 -25.12
C ASN A 153 -1.72 26.86 -24.01
N LEU A 154 -3.00 26.58 -24.29
CA LEU A 154 -3.88 25.86 -23.36
C LEU A 154 -3.34 24.47 -23.00
N LYS A 155 -2.84 23.72 -24.00
CA LYS A 155 -2.18 22.44 -23.75
C LYS A 155 -0.96 22.59 -22.87
N GLU A 156 -0.10 23.57 -23.13
CA GLU A 156 1.11 23.81 -22.36
C GLU A 156 0.80 24.14 -20.90
N LYS A 157 -0.19 25.02 -20.64
CA LYS A 157 -0.67 25.32 -19.28
C LYS A 157 -1.22 24.06 -18.59
N ALA A 158 -1.97 23.22 -19.31
CA ALA A 158 -2.52 21.99 -18.75
C ALA A 158 -1.41 20.99 -18.40
N LEU A 159 -0.36 20.91 -19.23
CA LEU A 159 0.84 20.13 -18.96
C LEU A 159 1.66 20.69 -17.79
N MET A 160 1.72 22.02 -17.65
CA MET A 160 2.37 22.68 -16.51
C MET A 160 1.69 22.29 -15.20
N LEU A 161 0.36 22.29 -15.15
CA LEU A 161 -0.40 21.80 -14.01
C LEU A 161 -0.05 20.34 -13.68
N VAL A 162 0.04 19.47 -14.69
CA VAL A 162 0.43 18.07 -14.49
C VAL A 162 1.87 17.93 -13.96
N LYS A 163 2.80 18.81 -14.37
CA LYS A 163 4.18 18.82 -13.87
C LYS A 163 4.24 19.21 -12.38
N ILE A 164 3.42 20.16 -11.94
CA ILE A 164 3.37 20.58 -10.52
C ILE A 164 2.87 19.44 -9.62
N LEU A 165 2.06 18.52 -10.16
CA LEU A 165 1.52 17.37 -9.42
C LEU A 165 2.47 16.16 -9.32
N ARG A 166 3.60 16.19 -10.03
CA ARG A 166 4.54 15.07 -10.11
C ARG A 166 5.52 15.04 -8.93
#